data_AF-A0A482CY60-F1
#
_entry.id   AF-A0A482CY60-F1
#
_cell.length_a   1.000
_cell.length_b   1.000
_cell.length_c   1.000
_cell.angle_alpha   90.00
_cell.angle_beta   90.00
_cell.angle_gamma   90.00
#
_symmetry.space_group_name_H-M   'P 1'
#
loop_
_entity.id
_entity.type
_entity.pdbx_description
1 polymer ?
#
loop_
_entity_poly.entity_id
_entity_poly.type
_entity_poly.pdbx_seq_one_letter_code
_entity_poly.pdbx_strand_id
1 'polypeptide(L)'
;YGICVDIDEFTSTASILPITNNFTGYLVVKKDSQSNITPGVKIKFDSNGEIDKDSGSSSRTINGVALSKAFKINDNLYIALVSILGNRGLSS
;
A
#
# COMPACT_ATOMS: atom_id res chain seq x y z
N TYR A 1 3.99 7.14 -2.67
CA TYR A 1 4.48 5.77 -2.50
C TYR A 1 4.77 5.17 -3.86
N GLY A 2 5.71 4.25 -3.95
CA GLY A 2 6.14 3.63 -5.20
C GLY A 2 6.87 2.31 -4.92
N ILE A 3 6.93 1.44 -5.91
CA ILE A 3 7.67 0.18 -5.85
C ILE A 3 9.06 0.44 -6.41
N CYS A 4 10.10 0.27 -5.59
CA CYS A 4 11.47 0.28 -6.09
C CYS A 4 11.68 -0.98 -6.94
N VAL A 5 12.02 -0.80 -8.22
CA VAL A 5 12.22 -1.92 -9.15
C VAL A 5 13.70 -2.16 -9.45
N ASP A 6 14.53 -1.14 -9.27
CA ASP A 6 15.97 -1.21 -9.51
C ASP A 6 16.71 -0.09 -8.76
N ILE A 7 17.96 -0.33 -8.37
CA ILE A 7 18.85 0.65 -7.77
C ILE A 7 20.17 0.55 -8.54
N ASP A 8 20.50 1.60 -9.29
CA ASP A 8 21.83 1.73 -9.88
C ASP A 8 22.81 2.18 -8.79
N GLU A 9 23.67 1.28 -8.32
CA GLU A 9 24.62 1.58 -7.25
C GLU A 9 25.74 2.54 -7.67
N PHE A 10 26.02 2.67 -8.97
CA PHE A 10 27.04 3.60 -9.45
C PHE A 10 26.56 5.05 -9.36
N THR A 11 25.32 5.30 -9.77
CA THR A 11 24.73 6.65 -9.71
C THR A 11 23.93 6.91 -8.42
N SER A 12 23.70 5.88 -7.60
CA SER A 12 22.78 5.91 -6.46
C SER A 12 21.36 6.33 -6.84
N THR A 13 20.93 5.95 -8.05
CA THR A 13 19.60 6.29 -8.58
C THR A 13 18.65 5.10 -8.42
N ALA A 14 17.52 5.32 -7.74
CA ALA A 14 16.46 4.32 -7.65
C ALA A 14 15.42 4.52 -8.76
N SER A 15 15.15 3.46 -9.52
CA SER A 15 14.02 3.41 -10.45
C SER A 15 12.76 3.00 -9.70
N ILE A 16 11.76 3.87 -9.70
CA ILE A 16 10.52 3.68 -8.95
C ILE A 16 9.34 3.56 -9.90
N LEU A 17 8.57 2.48 -9.79
CA LEU A 17 7.24 2.40 -10.37
C LEU A 17 6.25 3.14 -9.44
N PRO A 18 5.69 4.28 -9.85
CA PRO A 18 4.79 5.05 -9.00
C PRO A 18 3.48 4.28 -8.72
N ILE A 19 3.11 4.18 -7.45
CA ILE A 19 1.76 3.75 -7.04
C ILE A 19 0.93 5.02 -6.85
N THR A 20 0.50 5.63 -7.95
CA THR A 20 -0.14 6.96 -7.93
C THR A 20 -1.60 6.93 -8.35
N ASN A 21 -1.95 6.32 -9.49
CA ASN A 21 -3.32 6.18 -9.98
C ASN A 21 -3.51 4.84 -10.69
N ASN A 22 -4.67 4.22 -10.52
CA ASN A 22 -5.10 3.00 -11.23
C ASN A 22 -4.14 1.80 -11.08
N PHE A 23 -3.47 1.67 -9.94
CA PHE A 23 -2.67 0.49 -9.64
C PHE A 23 -3.56 -0.59 -9.00
N THR A 24 -3.42 -1.84 -9.44
CA THR A 24 -3.99 -3.00 -8.75
C THR A 24 -2.93 -4.07 -8.58
N GLY A 25 -2.75 -4.57 -7.37
CA GLY A 25 -1.73 -5.57 -7.09
C GLY A 25 -1.77 -6.09 -5.66
N TYR A 26 -0.99 -7.14 -5.42
CA TYR A 26 -0.78 -7.66 -4.07
C TYR A 26 0.25 -6.82 -3.34
N LEU A 27 -0.11 -6.30 -2.16
CA LEU A 27 0.74 -5.48 -1.32
C LEU A 27 0.89 -6.12 0.07
N VAL A 28 2.02 -5.85 0.72
CA VAL A 28 2.34 -6.35 2.07
C VAL A 28 1.41 -5.73 3.09
N VAL A 29 0.77 -6.56 3.91
CA VAL A 29 -0.12 -6.17 5.00
C VAL A 29 0.66 -6.12 6.30
N LYS A 30 0.48 -5.02 7.06
CA LYS A 30 1.01 -4.91 8.41
C LYS A 30 0.52 -6.08 9.26
N LYS A 31 1.45 -6.87 9.81
CA LYS A 31 1.16 -8.15 10.46
C LYS A 31 0.02 -8.08 11.48
N ASP A 32 0.08 -7.10 12.37
CA ASP A 32 -0.91 -6.94 13.45
C ASP A 32 -2.28 -6.45 12.96
N SER A 33 -2.36 -6.01 11.70
CA SER A 33 -3.57 -5.52 11.06
C SER A 33 -4.21 -6.52 10.10
N GLN A 34 -3.64 -7.72 9.92
CA GLN A 34 -4.12 -8.70 8.95
C GLN A 34 -5.62 -9.02 9.07
N SER A 35 -6.14 -9.12 10.30
CA SER A 35 -7.54 -9.45 10.56
C SER A 35 -8.50 -8.32 10.19
N ASN A 36 -7.99 -7.10 10.08
CA ASN A 36 -8.73 -5.90 9.75
C ASN A 36 -8.76 -5.61 8.24
N ILE A 37 -7.98 -6.34 7.44
CA ILE A 37 -7.98 -6.23 5.98
C ILE A 37 -9.01 -7.19 5.39
N THR A 38 -10.11 -6.60 4.92
CA THR A 38 -11.21 -7.29 4.23
C THR A 38 -11.62 -6.52 2.98
N PRO A 39 -12.29 -7.15 2.00
CA PRO A 39 -12.75 -6.45 0.81
C PRO A 39 -13.59 -5.21 1.15
N GLY A 40 -13.31 -4.09 0.48
CA GLY A 40 -13.99 -2.81 0.66
C GLY A 40 -13.43 -1.92 1.78
N VAL A 41 -12.54 -2.42 2.65
CA VAL A 41 -11.85 -1.59 3.63
C VAL A 41 -10.90 -0.62 2.92
N LYS A 42 -10.96 0.65 3.32
CA LYS A 42 -10.00 1.66 2.90
C LYS A 42 -8.65 1.37 3.56
N ILE A 43 -7.58 1.51 2.81
CA ILE A 43 -6.23 1.23 3.28
C ILE A 43 -5.40 2.51 3.31
N LYS A 44 -4.34 2.49 4.13
CA LYS A 44 -3.26 3.47 4.14
C LYS A 44 -1.92 2.73 4.13
N PHE A 45 -0.88 3.40 3.67
CA PHE A 45 0.49 2.94 3.86
C PHE A 45 1.02 3.48 5.19
N ASP A 46 1.73 2.64 5.95
CA ASP A 46 2.49 3.08 7.11
C ASP A 46 3.91 3.54 6.72
N SER A 47 4.74 3.88 7.71
CA SER A 47 6.10 4.37 7.50
C SER A 47 7.04 3.33 6.86
N ASN A 48 6.69 2.05 6.93
CA ASN A 48 7.46 0.94 6.34
C ASN A 48 6.96 0.60 4.93
N GLY A 49 5.90 1.25 4.44
CA GLY A 49 5.27 0.95 3.17
C GLY A 49 4.34 -0.28 3.22
N GLU A 50 3.99 -0.76 4.42
CA GLU A 50 2.99 -1.82 4.60
C GLU A 50 1.58 -1.22 4.58
N ILE A 51 0.60 -1.98 4.10
CA ILE A 51 -0.79 -1.57 4.12
C ILE A 51 -1.43 -1.87 5.47
N ASP A 52 -2.21 -0.91 5.97
CA ASP A 52 -2.97 -0.98 7.19
C ASP A 52 -4.42 -0.52 6.93
N LYS A 53 -5.36 -0.95 7.78
CA LYS A 53 -6.74 -0.44 7.75
C LYS A 53 -6.71 1.04 8.06
N ASP A 54 -7.38 1.81 7.21
CA ASP A 54 -7.56 3.24 7.44
C ASP A 54 -8.82 3.49 8.28
N SER A 55 -8.64 4.14 9.43
CA SER A 55 -9.71 4.57 10.33
C SER A 55 -10.31 5.94 9.96
N GLY A 56 -9.86 6.59 8.88
CA GLY A 56 -10.52 7.76 8.30
C GLY A 56 -10.03 9.12 8.79
N SER A 57 -8.80 9.21 9.32
CA SER A 57 -8.18 10.49 9.66
C SER A 57 -7.72 11.28 8.42
N SER A 58 -7.63 12.60 8.56
CA SER A 58 -7.37 13.59 7.49
C SER A 58 -5.98 13.55 6.87
N SER A 59 -5.07 12.65 7.26
CA SER A 59 -3.69 12.58 6.74
C SER A 59 -3.54 11.72 5.47
N ARG A 60 -4.51 11.80 4.55
CA ARG A 60 -4.57 10.92 3.38
C ARG A 60 -3.86 11.54 2.18
N THR A 61 -2.76 10.91 1.75
CA THR A 61 -2.13 11.21 0.44
C THR A 61 -2.58 10.26 -0.66
N ILE A 62 -3.01 9.03 -0.33
CA ILE A 62 -3.44 8.00 -1.29
C ILE A 62 -4.83 7.47 -0.97
N ASN A 63 -5.65 7.25 -1.99
CA ASN A 63 -6.96 6.62 -1.92
C ASN A 63 -6.84 5.16 -2.42
N GLY A 64 -6.88 4.21 -1.50
CA GLY A 64 -6.81 2.78 -1.79
C GLY A 64 -7.89 1.97 -1.09
N VAL A 65 -8.22 0.81 -1.64
CA VAL A 65 -9.21 -0.13 -1.10
C VAL A 65 -8.70 -1.57 -1.24
N ALA A 66 -8.93 -2.38 -0.21
CA ALA A 66 -8.66 -3.81 -0.27
C ALA A 66 -9.73 -4.52 -1.14
N LEU A 67 -9.28 -5.41 -2.02
CA LEU A 67 -10.12 -6.25 -2.87
C LEU A 67 -10.22 -7.69 -2.35
N SER A 68 -9.32 -8.09 -1.45
CA SER A 68 -9.30 -9.41 -0.82
C SER A 68 -9.15 -9.30 0.70
N LYS A 69 -9.30 -10.45 1.38
CA LYS A 69 -8.75 -10.62 2.74
C LYS A 69 -7.23 -10.74 2.69
N ALA A 70 -6.56 -10.60 3.82
CA ALA A 70 -5.14 -10.91 3.93
C ALA A 70 -4.87 -12.41 3.72
N PHE A 71 -3.87 -12.71 2.90
CA PHE A 71 -3.32 -14.05 2.66
C PHE A 71 -2.01 -14.19 3.42
N LYS A 72 -1.90 -15.24 4.23
CA LYS A 72 -0.65 -15.58 4.92
C LYS A 72 0.32 -16.24 3.95
N ILE A 73 1.51 -15.68 3.82
CA ILE A 73 2.64 -16.30 3.09
C ILE A 73 3.50 -17.10 4.06
N ASN A 74 3.82 -16.53 5.22
CA ASN A 74 4.49 -17.20 6.34
C ASN A 74 4.10 -16.53 7.67
N ASP A 75 4.73 -16.89 8.79
CA ASP A 75 4.39 -16.39 10.12
C ASP A 75 4.59 -14.87 10.31
N ASN A 76 5.35 -14.22 9.42
CA ASN A 76 5.67 -12.80 9.50
C ASN A 76 5.20 -12.01 8.29
N LEU A 77 4.72 -12.67 7.22
CA LEU A 77 4.38 -12.02 5.97
C LEU A 77 2.95 -12.32 5.54
N TYR A 78 2.20 -11.24 5.36
CA TYR A 78 0.83 -11.25 4.86
C TYR A 78 0.74 -10.33 3.63
N ILE A 79 -0.08 -10.70 2.66
CA ILE A 79 -0.37 -9.86 1.48
C ILE A 79 -1.87 -9.74 1.26
N ALA A 80 -2.33 -8.66 0.63
CA ALA A 80 -3.70 -8.56 0.15
C ALA A 80 -3.74 -7.90 -1.23
N LEU A 81 -4.74 -8.28 -2.03
CA LEU A 81 -5.02 -7.60 -3.29
C LEU A 81 -5.62 -6.23 -2.98
N VAL A 82 -5.04 -5.18 -3.54
CA VAL A 82 -5.43 -3.79 -3.32
C VAL A 82 -5.59 -3.07 -4.65
N SER A 83 -6.57 -2.18 -4.72
CA SER A 83 -6.68 -1.18 -5.78
C SER A 83 -6.38 0.20 -5.23
N ILE A 84 -5.50 0.92 -5.91
CA ILE A 84 -5.15 2.31 -5.65
C ILE A 84 -5.82 3.16 -6.72
N LEU A 85 -6.82 3.92 -6.30
CA LEU A 85 -7.69 4.71 -7.15
C LEU A 85 -7.05 6.04 -7.51
N GLY A 86 -6.31 6.63 -6.57
CA GLY A 86 -5.53 7.81 -6.88
C GLY A 86 -4.98 8.56 -5.68
N ASN A 87 -4.08 9.50 -5.95
CA ASN A 87 -3.63 10.44 -4.94
C ASN A 87 -4.74 11.44 -4.61
N ARG A 88 -4.92 11.74 -3.31
CA ARG A 88 -5.71 12.90 -2.90
C ARG A 88 -4.79 14.10 -3.00
N GLY A 89 -5.06 15.00 -3.94
CA GLY A 89 -4.47 16.33 -3.91
C GLY A 89 -4.78 16.95 -2.55
N LEU A 90 -3.77 17.40 -1.83
CA LEU A 90 -3.98 18.26 -0.67
C LEU A 90 -4.59 19.54 -1.22
N SER A 91 -5.87 19.80 -0.95
CA SER A 91 -6.44 21.12 -1.17
C SER A 91 -5.74 22.06 -0.18
N SER A 92 -4.87 22.91 -0.71
CA SER A 92 -4.25 24.03 0.00
C SER A 92 -5.27 25.07 0.40
#